data_AF-A0A2S6PTV8-F1
#
_entry.id   AF-A0A2S6PTV8-F1
#
_cell.length_a   1.000
_cell.length_b   1.000
_cell.length_c   1.000
_cell.angle_alpha   90.00
_cell.angle_beta   90.00
_cell.angle_gamma   90.00
#
_symmetry.space_group_name_H-M   'P 1'
#
loop_
_entity.id
_entity.type
_entity.pdbx_description
1 polymer ?
#
loop_
_entity_poly.entity_id
_entity_poly.type
_entity_poly.pdbx_seq_one_letter_code
_entity_poly.pdbx_strand_id
1 'polypeptide(L)'
;MINETTPDLPNTSVSSLPPTARAELAGTAWEELPHSRTGLHGVPDTPDILGAVLADDPAHRVRAVEDLYQLLLNEARVFPATAPAALVLSRLLDDPRTLAENRWGRRAGRRPLRAELLNWLASFADITRLDVKDGAGAAQDLTAARAARPVLHVRIAEFCDADDPLVREAALAATALLLADPALAPAVPRYAPAVRTVLAVSADSHYRWIARERMAAWGEDVTDLVDAERDHRAALNRAHALADDPFGEGQEQAIRWLEEQPEDTAAPEQLGRRSEDRTAPPQAAPCESAPETPIANPGSEAGYLGAWRIAREEERAEWTFTPYIGVGPLRFGMTLKEITSALGEEPTVLSHSSHGEDQQLNYADFAESGVRALFEENRLGCVAVNALTGPQVRLDAAPLTGCAPSHVEDWLVHRTTRPGSLTYSPAADPVFHDLGLAIRSQRAGDVVLTRPLFLLHDWLDLWHSLPSEEWNYV
;
A
#
# COMPACT_ATOMS: atom_id res chain seq x y z
N MET A 1 -49.11 10.31 13.83
CA MET A 1 -48.97 9.16 12.90
C MET A 1 -48.35 9.71 11.63
N ILE A 2 -47.02 9.74 11.60
CA ILE A 2 -46.23 10.18 10.44
C ILE A 2 -45.54 8.91 9.97
N ASN A 3 -45.87 8.47 8.75
CA ASN A 3 -45.28 7.29 8.15
C ASN A 3 -43.78 7.50 7.99
N GLU A 4 -42.99 6.66 8.67
CA GLU A 4 -41.60 6.42 8.36
C GLU A 4 -41.52 5.87 6.93
N THR A 5 -40.90 6.64 6.05
CA THR A 5 -40.56 6.18 4.70
C THR A 5 -39.14 5.67 4.80
N THR A 6 -39.01 4.35 4.99
CA THR A 6 -37.75 3.63 4.83
C THR A 6 -37.27 3.86 3.39
N PRO A 7 -36.04 4.34 3.15
CA PRO A 7 -35.51 4.34 1.79
C PRO A 7 -35.24 2.89 1.39
N ASP A 8 -35.92 2.42 0.36
CA ASP A 8 -35.68 1.14 -0.31
C ASP A 8 -34.18 1.02 -0.66
N LEU A 9 -33.51 0.01 -0.07
CA LEU A 9 -32.22 -0.49 -0.52
C LEU A 9 -32.39 -1.17 -1.89
N PRO A 10 -31.47 -1.00 -2.84
CA PRO A 10 -31.65 -1.45 -4.22
C PRO A 10 -31.57 -2.98 -4.30
N ASN A 11 -32.72 -3.63 -4.44
CA ASN A 11 -32.89 -5.06 -4.67
C ASN A 11 -32.52 -5.49 -6.11
N THR A 12 -31.49 -4.90 -6.72
CA THR A 12 -31.20 -5.01 -8.17
C THR A 12 -29.90 -5.70 -8.56
N SER A 13 -29.05 -6.14 -7.62
CA SER A 13 -27.72 -6.65 -7.98
C SER A 13 -27.71 -8.10 -8.50
N VAL A 14 -28.35 -9.05 -7.80
CA VAL A 14 -28.26 -10.49 -8.13
C VAL A 14 -29.07 -10.89 -9.37
N SER A 15 -30.18 -10.20 -9.64
CA SER A 15 -31.03 -10.46 -10.82
C SER A 15 -30.35 -10.09 -12.14
N SER A 16 -29.31 -9.26 -12.07
CA SER A 16 -28.52 -8.79 -13.22
C SER A 16 -27.46 -9.80 -13.69
N LEU A 17 -27.20 -10.87 -12.95
CA LEU A 17 -26.16 -11.85 -13.28
C LEU A 17 -26.61 -12.83 -14.40
N PRO A 18 -25.66 -13.34 -15.22
CA PRO A 18 -25.93 -14.41 -16.18
C PRO A 18 -26.62 -15.62 -15.52
N PRO A 19 -27.50 -16.36 -16.23
CA PRO A 19 -28.24 -17.47 -15.65
C PRO A 19 -27.35 -18.54 -15.00
N THR A 20 -26.19 -18.83 -15.59
CA THR A 20 -25.22 -19.81 -15.08
C THR A 20 -24.58 -19.34 -13.77
N ALA A 21 -24.12 -18.09 -13.72
CA ALA A 21 -23.55 -17.49 -12.50
C ALA A 21 -24.60 -17.35 -11.39
N ARG A 22 -25.82 -16.98 -11.74
CA ARG A 22 -26.94 -16.88 -10.79
C ARG A 22 -27.32 -18.25 -10.21
N ALA A 23 -27.30 -19.30 -11.02
CA ALA A 23 -27.56 -20.66 -10.55
C ALA A 23 -26.45 -21.15 -9.59
N GLU A 24 -25.19 -20.88 -9.91
CA GLU A 24 -24.04 -21.18 -9.04
C GLU A 24 -24.13 -20.43 -7.70
N LEU A 25 -24.48 -19.13 -7.77
CA LEU A 25 -24.67 -18.28 -6.59
C LEU A 25 -25.85 -18.76 -5.73
N ALA A 26 -26.99 -19.09 -6.33
CA ALA A 26 -28.18 -19.56 -5.60
C ALA A 26 -28.02 -20.98 -5.04
N GLY A 27 -27.16 -21.80 -5.62
CA GLY A 27 -26.88 -23.17 -5.16
C GLY A 27 -25.90 -23.25 -3.98
N THR A 28 -25.36 -22.13 -3.53
CA THR A 28 -24.35 -22.05 -2.46
C THR A 28 -24.99 -21.52 -1.17
N ALA A 29 -24.76 -22.21 -0.04
CA ALA A 29 -25.23 -21.80 1.29
C ALA A 29 -24.30 -20.74 1.91
N TRP A 30 -24.38 -19.50 1.40
CA TRP A 30 -23.46 -18.41 1.76
C TRP A 30 -23.49 -18.01 3.24
N GLU A 31 -24.62 -18.22 3.91
CA GLU A 31 -24.81 -17.98 5.34
C GLU A 31 -23.87 -18.84 6.22
N GLU A 32 -23.39 -19.97 5.71
CA GLU A 32 -22.44 -20.85 6.40
C GLU A 32 -20.97 -20.54 6.03
N LEU A 33 -20.75 -19.58 5.13
CA LEU A 33 -19.46 -19.34 4.49
C LEU A 33 -18.98 -17.92 4.76
N PRO A 34 -18.35 -17.68 5.92
CA PRO A 34 -17.81 -16.36 6.23
C PRO A 34 -16.59 -16.03 5.35
N HIS A 35 -16.44 -14.74 5.06
CA HIS A 35 -15.21 -14.10 4.60
C HIS A 35 -14.53 -13.39 5.78
N SER A 36 -13.44 -12.65 5.55
CA SER A 36 -12.57 -12.10 6.61
C SER A 36 -13.25 -11.21 7.66
N ARG A 37 -14.43 -10.66 7.35
CA ARG A 37 -15.14 -9.62 8.12
C ARG A 37 -16.64 -9.87 8.21
N THR A 38 -17.10 -11.10 7.93
CA THR A 38 -18.54 -11.43 7.98
C THR A 38 -19.13 -11.15 9.35
N GLY A 39 -20.33 -10.56 9.37
CA GLY A 39 -21.05 -10.19 10.60
C GLY A 39 -20.68 -8.83 11.19
N LEU A 40 -19.73 -8.09 10.60
CA LEU A 40 -19.46 -6.71 10.96
C LEU A 40 -20.47 -5.76 10.30
N HIS A 41 -20.94 -4.77 11.07
CA HIS A 41 -21.90 -3.78 10.57
C HIS A 41 -21.33 -2.97 9.39
N GLY A 42 -22.09 -2.86 8.30
CA GLY A 42 -21.71 -2.09 7.12
C GLY A 42 -20.73 -2.80 6.18
N VAL A 43 -20.36 -4.06 6.46
CA VAL A 43 -19.58 -4.89 5.54
C VAL A 43 -20.54 -5.68 4.66
N PRO A 44 -20.40 -5.64 3.32
CA PRO A 44 -21.29 -6.37 2.42
C PRO A 44 -21.04 -7.89 2.50
N ASP A 45 -22.10 -8.68 2.38
CA ASP A 45 -22.00 -10.13 2.30
C ASP A 45 -21.49 -10.57 0.91
N THR A 46 -20.90 -11.77 0.83
CA THR A 46 -20.32 -12.29 -0.41
C THR A 46 -21.27 -12.27 -1.62
N PRO A 47 -22.56 -12.67 -1.50
CA PRO A 47 -23.50 -12.59 -2.61
C PRO A 47 -23.73 -11.17 -3.14
N ASP A 48 -23.73 -10.18 -2.26
CA ASP A 48 -23.94 -8.77 -2.64
C ASP A 48 -22.72 -8.24 -3.40
N ILE A 49 -21.52 -8.57 -2.94
CA ILE A 49 -20.26 -8.26 -3.63
C ILE A 49 -20.28 -8.88 -5.03
N LEU A 50 -20.59 -10.17 -5.14
CA LEU A 50 -20.64 -10.90 -6.42
C LEU A 50 -21.71 -10.33 -7.37
N GLY A 51 -22.87 -9.95 -6.84
CA GLY A 51 -23.93 -9.28 -7.61
C GLY A 51 -23.52 -7.91 -8.14
N ALA A 52 -22.68 -7.17 -7.40
CA ALA A 52 -22.22 -5.84 -7.78
C ALA A 52 -21.05 -5.84 -8.79
N VAL A 53 -20.39 -6.99 -9.03
CA VAL A 53 -19.28 -7.09 -10.01
C VAL A 53 -19.69 -6.67 -11.42
N LEU A 54 -20.95 -6.92 -11.82
CA LEU A 54 -21.49 -6.54 -13.12
C LEU A 54 -22.44 -5.34 -13.05
N ALA A 55 -22.32 -4.51 -12.00
CA ALA A 55 -23.10 -3.29 -11.88
C ALA A 55 -22.86 -2.35 -13.08
N ASP A 56 -23.93 -1.69 -13.52
CA ASP A 56 -23.87 -0.72 -14.62
C ASP A 56 -22.98 0.47 -14.24
N ASP A 57 -23.07 0.92 -12.98
CA ASP A 57 -22.26 2.00 -12.43
C ASP A 57 -20.79 1.55 -12.24
N PRO A 58 -19.83 2.23 -12.91
CA PRO A 58 -18.41 1.96 -12.73
C PRO A 58 -17.90 2.04 -11.29
N ALA A 59 -18.44 2.95 -10.46
CA ALA A 59 -17.98 3.12 -9.09
C ALA A 59 -18.32 1.90 -8.23
N HIS A 60 -19.56 1.42 -8.32
CA HIS A 60 -20.01 0.20 -7.65
C HIS A 60 -19.24 -1.04 -8.10
N ARG A 61 -18.95 -1.15 -9.41
CA ARG A 61 -18.16 -2.25 -9.96
C ARG A 61 -16.71 -2.24 -9.46
N VAL A 62 -16.05 -1.08 -9.46
CA VAL A 62 -14.67 -0.94 -8.93
C VAL A 62 -14.65 -1.31 -7.45
N ARG A 63 -15.62 -0.82 -6.68
CA ARG A 63 -15.72 -1.14 -5.26
C ARG A 63 -15.94 -2.63 -5.01
N ALA A 64 -16.83 -3.27 -5.77
CA ALA A 64 -17.06 -4.71 -5.66
C ALA A 64 -15.78 -5.52 -5.90
N VAL A 65 -15.01 -5.16 -6.93
CA VAL A 65 -13.72 -5.82 -7.20
C VAL A 65 -12.70 -5.59 -6.10
N GLU A 66 -12.65 -4.38 -5.52
CA GLU A 66 -11.81 -4.11 -4.34
C GLU A 66 -12.22 -4.98 -3.14
N ASP A 67 -13.52 -5.07 -2.86
CA ASP A 67 -14.07 -5.91 -1.79
C ASP A 67 -13.77 -7.40 -2.03
N LEU A 68 -13.76 -7.90 -3.29
CA LEU A 68 -13.30 -9.27 -3.59
C LEU A 68 -11.86 -9.51 -3.12
N TYR A 69 -10.95 -8.56 -3.29
CA TYR A 69 -9.57 -8.71 -2.83
C TYR A 69 -9.46 -8.55 -1.31
N GLN A 70 -10.13 -7.54 -0.74
CA GLN A 70 -10.01 -7.19 0.68
C GLN A 70 -10.74 -8.17 1.60
N LEU A 71 -11.82 -8.79 1.14
CA LEU A 71 -12.67 -9.63 1.98
C LEU A 71 -12.44 -11.12 1.74
N LEU A 72 -12.25 -11.53 0.48
CA LEU A 72 -12.13 -12.94 0.12
C LEU A 72 -10.68 -13.42 -0.05
N LEU A 73 -9.71 -12.52 -0.19
CA LEU A 73 -8.27 -12.83 -0.29
C LEU A 73 -7.42 -11.99 0.69
N ASN A 74 -8.03 -11.59 1.81
CA ASN A 74 -7.37 -10.76 2.81
C ASN A 74 -6.04 -11.38 3.29
N GLU A 75 -4.98 -10.57 3.36
CA GLU A 75 -3.65 -10.99 3.85
C GLU A 75 -3.10 -12.27 3.19
N ALA A 76 -3.40 -12.51 1.90
CA ALA A 76 -3.00 -13.73 1.19
C ALA A 76 -3.59 -15.02 1.78
N ARG A 77 -4.83 -14.98 2.26
CA ARG A 77 -5.53 -16.11 2.89
C ARG A 77 -6.82 -16.43 2.16
N VAL A 78 -7.17 -17.71 2.11
CA VAL A 78 -8.50 -18.17 1.72
C VAL A 78 -9.41 -18.32 2.94
N PHE A 79 -10.69 -18.08 2.70
CA PHE A 79 -11.80 -18.19 3.65
C PHE A 79 -12.83 -19.19 3.10
N PRO A 80 -13.78 -19.65 3.92
CA PRO A 80 -14.86 -20.54 3.47
C PRO A 80 -15.60 -20.03 2.21
N ALA A 81 -15.82 -18.72 2.10
CA ALA A 81 -16.47 -18.10 0.94
C ALA A 81 -15.61 -18.03 -0.33
N THR A 82 -14.28 -18.17 -0.23
CA THR A 82 -13.36 -17.84 -1.32
C THR A 82 -13.48 -18.80 -2.50
N ALA A 83 -13.56 -20.12 -2.25
CA ALA A 83 -13.64 -21.11 -3.32
C ALA A 83 -14.96 -21.04 -4.11
N PRO A 84 -16.15 -20.95 -3.47
CA PRO A 84 -17.40 -20.71 -4.17
C PRO A 84 -17.42 -19.39 -4.94
N ALA A 85 -16.85 -18.33 -4.38
CA ALA A 85 -16.75 -17.04 -5.08
C ALA A 85 -15.92 -17.17 -6.36
N ALA A 86 -14.78 -17.88 -6.33
CA ALA A 86 -13.97 -18.15 -7.52
C ALA A 86 -14.77 -18.88 -8.62
N LEU A 87 -15.59 -19.86 -8.23
CA LEU A 87 -16.46 -20.58 -9.16
C LEU A 87 -17.50 -19.65 -9.80
N VAL A 88 -18.17 -18.79 -9.02
CA VAL A 88 -19.11 -17.78 -9.56
C VAL A 88 -18.40 -16.81 -10.50
N LEU A 89 -17.25 -16.26 -10.12
CA LEU A 89 -16.49 -15.32 -10.95
C LEU A 89 -16.07 -15.94 -12.29
N SER A 90 -15.69 -17.23 -12.31
CA SER A 90 -15.36 -17.94 -13.55
C SER A 90 -16.56 -18.07 -14.52
N ARG A 91 -17.79 -17.97 -14.02
CA ARG A 91 -19.01 -17.92 -14.85
C ARG A 91 -19.30 -16.53 -15.40
N LEU A 92 -18.75 -15.48 -14.78
CA LEU A 92 -18.94 -14.09 -15.24
C LEU A 92 -18.02 -13.74 -16.42
N LEU A 93 -16.91 -14.46 -16.62
CA LEU A 93 -15.90 -14.13 -17.64
C LEU A 93 -16.48 -14.04 -19.06
N ASP A 94 -17.49 -14.84 -19.38
CA ASP A 94 -18.14 -14.86 -20.71
C ASP A 94 -19.09 -13.67 -20.93
N ASP A 95 -19.46 -12.94 -19.87
CA ASP A 95 -20.41 -11.84 -19.97
C ASP A 95 -19.76 -10.66 -20.74
N PRO A 96 -20.42 -10.09 -21.77
CA PRO A 96 -19.86 -8.99 -22.55
C PRO A 96 -19.61 -7.73 -21.72
N ARG A 97 -20.30 -7.52 -20.60
CA ARG A 97 -20.04 -6.39 -19.69
C ARG A 97 -18.64 -6.45 -19.07
N THR A 98 -18.02 -7.62 -19.03
CA THR A 98 -16.63 -7.76 -18.57
C THR A 98 -15.61 -7.13 -19.53
N LEU A 99 -16.02 -6.74 -20.75
CA LEU A 99 -15.18 -5.96 -21.67
C LEU A 99 -15.02 -4.49 -21.25
N ALA A 100 -15.82 -4.00 -20.30
CA ALA A 100 -15.75 -2.62 -19.87
C ALA A 100 -14.41 -2.30 -19.17
N GLU A 101 -13.74 -1.24 -19.64
CA GLU A 101 -12.45 -0.80 -19.11
C GLU A 101 -12.58 0.16 -17.93
N ASN A 102 -11.87 -0.12 -16.83
CA ASN A 102 -11.74 0.80 -15.69
C ASN A 102 -10.28 0.85 -15.20
N ARG A 103 -9.99 1.75 -14.25
CA ARG A 103 -8.77 1.70 -13.43
C ARG A 103 -9.09 0.88 -12.18
N TRP A 104 -8.20 -0.02 -11.79
CA TRP A 104 -8.38 -0.87 -10.61
C TRP A 104 -7.17 -0.78 -9.70
N GLY A 105 -7.38 -0.66 -8.38
CA GLY A 105 -6.34 -0.26 -7.44
C GLY A 105 -5.12 -1.19 -7.34
N ARG A 106 -5.24 -2.47 -7.71
CA ARG A 106 -4.18 -3.49 -7.59
C ARG A 106 -3.10 -3.46 -8.68
N ARG A 107 -3.31 -2.75 -9.80
CA ARG A 107 -2.34 -2.67 -10.90
C ARG A 107 -2.51 -1.35 -11.62
N ALA A 108 -1.42 -0.76 -12.08
CA ALA A 108 -1.45 0.49 -12.83
C ALA A 108 -2.16 0.33 -14.18
N GLY A 109 -2.55 1.46 -14.78
CA GLY A 109 -3.22 1.49 -16.08
C GLY A 109 -4.72 1.15 -16.08
N ARG A 110 -5.33 1.29 -17.26
CA ARG A 110 -6.71 0.88 -17.54
C ARG A 110 -6.70 -0.52 -18.13
N ARG A 111 -7.71 -1.33 -17.79
CA ARG A 111 -7.89 -2.66 -18.37
C ARG A 111 -9.35 -3.12 -18.30
N PRO A 112 -9.76 -4.07 -19.15
CA PRO A 112 -11.08 -4.67 -19.07
C PRO A 112 -11.32 -5.33 -17.72
N LEU A 113 -12.56 -5.29 -17.23
CA LEU A 113 -12.98 -6.03 -16.03
C LEU A 113 -12.60 -7.51 -16.13
N ARG A 114 -12.70 -8.11 -17.32
CA ARG A 114 -12.32 -9.52 -17.55
C ARG A 114 -10.87 -9.79 -17.16
N ALA A 115 -9.94 -8.93 -17.56
CA ALA A 115 -8.53 -9.06 -17.20
C ALA A 115 -8.33 -8.92 -15.68
N GLU A 116 -9.09 -8.04 -15.03
CA GLU A 116 -9.03 -7.89 -13.57
C GLU A 116 -9.62 -9.10 -12.82
N LEU A 117 -10.72 -9.68 -13.30
CA LEU A 117 -11.27 -10.91 -12.71
C LEU A 117 -10.34 -12.11 -12.88
N LEU A 118 -9.68 -12.23 -14.04
CA LEU A 118 -8.64 -13.23 -14.28
C LEU A 118 -7.45 -13.02 -13.35
N ASN A 119 -7.09 -11.76 -13.06
CA ASN A 119 -6.06 -11.42 -12.09
C ASN A 119 -6.43 -11.81 -10.66
N TRP A 120 -7.68 -11.60 -10.27
CA TRP A 120 -8.17 -12.08 -8.98
C TRP A 120 -8.10 -13.61 -8.89
N LEU A 121 -8.46 -14.31 -9.96
CA LEU A 121 -8.35 -15.78 -10.07
C LEU A 121 -6.90 -16.26 -10.05
N ALA A 122 -5.96 -15.48 -10.61
CA ALA A 122 -4.52 -15.74 -10.49
C ALA A 122 -4.06 -15.62 -9.04
N SER A 123 -4.44 -14.54 -8.32
CA SER A 123 -4.13 -14.39 -6.89
C SER A 123 -4.70 -15.54 -6.05
N PHE A 124 -5.94 -15.96 -6.31
CA PHE A 124 -6.52 -17.15 -5.70
C PHE A 124 -5.70 -18.43 -5.99
N ALA A 125 -5.28 -18.64 -7.24
CA ALA A 125 -4.50 -19.80 -7.63
C ALA A 125 -3.11 -19.81 -6.95
N ASP A 126 -2.47 -18.65 -6.78
CA ASP A 126 -1.19 -18.55 -6.08
C ASP A 126 -1.34 -18.84 -4.58
N ILE A 127 -2.31 -18.22 -3.90
CA ILE A 127 -2.55 -18.45 -2.47
C ILE A 127 -2.84 -19.94 -2.20
N THR A 128 -3.63 -20.58 -3.06
CA THR A 128 -4.02 -21.99 -2.87
C THR A 128 -2.88 -22.99 -3.12
N ARG A 129 -1.75 -22.54 -3.67
CA ARG A 129 -0.52 -23.35 -3.86
C ARG A 129 0.23 -23.48 -2.53
N LEU A 130 0.11 -22.48 -1.66
CA LEU A 130 0.69 -22.45 -0.32
C LEU A 130 -0.01 -23.44 0.60
N ASP A 131 0.64 -23.79 1.70
CA ASP A 131 0.14 -24.75 2.68
C ASP A 131 -0.30 -24.06 3.99
N VAL A 132 -0.95 -24.78 4.89
CA VAL A 132 -1.45 -24.25 6.18
C VAL A 132 -0.33 -23.63 7.00
N LYS A 133 0.88 -24.22 6.95
CA LYS A 133 2.10 -23.72 7.60
C LYS A 133 2.58 -22.35 7.08
N ASP A 134 2.08 -21.93 5.92
CA ASP A 134 2.39 -20.65 5.29
C ASP A 134 1.32 -19.58 5.60
N GLY A 135 0.32 -19.93 6.42
CA GLY A 135 -0.74 -19.01 6.85
C GLY A 135 -1.89 -18.84 5.87
N ALA A 136 -1.90 -19.59 4.76
CA ALA A 136 -2.79 -19.39 3.61
C ALA A 136 -4.28 -19.68 3.86
N GLY A 137 -4.66 -20.23 5.02
CA GLY A 137 -6.05 -20.54 5.36
C GLY A 137 -6.18 -21.78 6.23
N ALA A 138 -7.41 -22.09 6.68
CA ALA A 138 -7.67 -23.36 7.35
C ALA A 138 -7.52 -24.53 6.37
N ALA A 139 -7.17 -25.72 6.88
CA ALA A 139 -6.95 -26.90 6.05
C ALA A 139 -8.18 -27.27 5.20
N GLN A 140 -9.39 -27.11 5.77
CA GLN A 140 -10.65 -27.36 5.07
C GLN A 140 -10.86 -26.39 3.91
N ASP A 141 -10.63 -25.09 4.13
CA ASP A 141 -10.81 -24.05 3.12
C ASP A 141 -9.81 -24.21 1.98
N LEU A 142 -8.55 -24.51 2.29
CA LEU A 142 -7.53 -24.81 1.28
C LEU A 142 -7.87 -26.08 0.48
N THR A 143 -8.45 -27.09 1.13
CA THR A 143 -8.91 -28.31 0.44
C THR A 143 -10.04 -28.00 -0.53
N ALA A 144 -11.05 -27.23 -0.09
CA ALA A 144 -12.15 -26.80 -0.95
C ALA A 144 -11.65 -25.92 -2.12
N ALA A 145 -10.71 -25.01 -1.85
CA ALA A 145 -10.14 -24.14 -2.84
C ALA A 145 -9.30 -24.88 -3.89
N ARG A 146 -8.51 -25.88 -3.49
CA ARG A 146 -7.77 -26.75 -4.41
C ARG A 146 -8.72 -27.61 -5.25
N ALA A 147 -9.82 -28.10 -4.67
CA ALA A 147 -10.83 -28.86 -5.40
C ALA A 147 -11.51 -28.07 -6.53
N ALA A 148 -11.56 -26.73 -6.43
CA ALA A 148 -12.11 -25.87 -7.49
C ALA A 148 -11.17 -25.72 -8.71
N ARG A 149 -9.86 -25.98 -8.57
CA ARG A 149 -8.85 -25.66 -9.59
C ARG A 149 -9.11 -26.29 -10.95
N PRO A 150 -9.49 -27.57 -11.08
CA PRO A 150 -9.75 -28.15 -12.40
C PRO A 150 -10.91 -27.49 -13.13
N VAL A 151 -11.97 -27.13 -12.41
CA VAL A 151 -13.13 -26.43 -12.97
C VAL A 151 -12.73 -25.04 -13.44
N LEU A 152 -11.96 -24.30 -12.63
CA LEU A 152 -11.44 -22.98 -13.00
C LEU A 152 -10.53 -23.05 -14.23
N HIS A 153 -9.64 -24.03 -14.31
CA HIS A 153 -8.73 -24.20 -15.45
C HIS A 153 -9.50 -24.38 -16.76
N VAL A 154 -10.55 -25.21 -16.78
CA VAL A 154 -11.38 -25.40 -17.98
C VAL A 154 -11.99 -24.08 -18.45
N ARG A 155 -12.48 -23.25 -17.52
CA ARG A 155 -13.13 -21.98 -17.84
C ARG A 155 -12.16 -20.89 -18.27
N ILE A 156 -10.98 -20.84 -17.65
CA ILE A 156 -9.95 -19.84 -17.94
C ILE A 156 -9.20 -20.15 -19.25
N ALA A 157 -9.09 -21.44 -19.61
CA ALA A 157 -8.40 -21.88 -20.82
C ALA A 157 -8.93 -21.21 -22.10
N GLU A 158 -10.22 -20.88 -22.16
CA GLU A 158 -10.86 -20.19 -23.30
C GLU A 158 -10.28 -18.79 -23.56
N PHE A 159 -9.68 -18.17 -22.53
CA PHE A 159 -9.12 -16.81 -22.61
C PHE A 159 -7.60 -16.78 -22.80
N CYS A 160 -6.93 -17.93 -22.78
CA CYS A 160 -5.48 -18.02 -22.96
C CYS A 160 -5.01 -17.66 -24.38
N ASP A 161 -5.93 -17.63 -25.34
CA ASP A 161 -5.70 -17.22 -26.74
C ASP A 161 -6.53 -15.97 -27.11
N ALA A 162 -6.99 -15.19 -26.13
CA ALA A 162 -7.81 -14.00 -26.38
C ALA A 162 -7.08 -12.96 -27.24
N ASP A 163 -7.83 -12.25 -28.09
CA ASP A 163 -7.28 -11.18 -28.94
C ASP A 163 -6.71 -10.03 -28.11
N ASP A 164 -7.42 -9.65 -27.04
CA ASP A 164 -6.98 -8.64 -26.08
C ASP A 164 -5.73 -9.14 -25.31
N PRO A 165 -4.58 -8.45 -25.45
CA PRO A 165 -3.34 -8.88 -24.82
C PRO A 165 -3.40 -8.90 -23.29
N LEU A 166 -4.13 -7.98 -22.65
CA LEU A 166 -4.24 -7.91 -21.19
C LEU A 166 -5.08 -9.06 -20.64
N VAL A 167 -6.13 -9.44 -21.36
CA VAL A 167 -6.95 -10.62 -21.04
C VAL A 167 -6.13 -11.90 -21.23
N ARG A 168 -5.40 -11.99 -22.34
CA ARG A 168 -4.55 -13.15 -22.65
C ARG A 168 -3.46 -13.36 -21.61
N GLU A 169 -2.75 -12.30 -21.22
CA GLU A 169 -1.73 -12.35 -20.17
C GLU A 169 -2.31 -12.77 -18.82
N ALA A 170 -3.42 -12.16 -18.39
CA ALA A 170 -4.06 -12.51 -17.11
C ALA A 170 -4.55 -13.98 -17.10
N ALA A 171 -5.10 -14.48 -18.22
CA ALA A 171 -5.53 -15.86 -18.35
C ALA A 171 -4.36 -16.85 -18.31
N LEU A 172 -3.27 -16.55 -19.01
CA LEU A 172 -2.05 -17.37 -18.97
C LEU A 172 -1.43 -17.38 -17.56
N ALA A 173 -1.43 -16.24 -16.87
CA ALA A 173 -0.93 -16.15 -15.49
C ALA A 173 -1.75 -17.01 -14.53
N ALA A 174 -3.09 -16.90 -14.57
CA ALA A 174 -3.98 -17.72 -13.77
C ALA A 174 -3.82 -19.22 -14.10
N THR A 175 -3.76 -19.58 -15.39
CA THR A 175 -3.53 -20.96 -15.84
C THR A 175 -2.21 -21.50 -15.32
N ALA A 176 -1.10 -20.78 -15.46
CA ALA A 176 0.22 -21.23 -15.02
C ALA A 176 0.25 -21.56 -13.51
N LEU A 177 -0.44 -20.77 -12.69
CA LEU A 177 -0.59 -20.99 -11.26
C LEU A 177 -1.52 -22.16 -10.93
N LEU A 178 -2.63 -22.34 -11.66
CA LEU A 178 -3.52 -23.50 -11.49
C LEU A 178 -2.82 -24.82 -11.82
N LEU A 179 -1.92 -24.84 -12.80
CA LEU A 179 -1.10 -26.00 -13.18
C LEU A 179 -0.09 -26.43 -12.09
N ALA A 180 -0.01 -25.73 -10.95
CA ALA A 180 0.65 -26.25 -9.76
C ALA A 180 -0.11 -27.42 -9.12
N ASP A 181 -1.39 -27.62 -9.48
CA ASP A 181 -2.16 -28.79 -9.08
C ASP A 181 -1.66 -30.05 -9.82
N PRO A 182 -1.31 -31.14 -9.10
CA PRO A 182 -0.91 -32.39 -9.72
C PRO A 182 -1.93 -32.97 -10.72
N ALA A 183 -3.23 -32.73 -10.50
CA ALA A 183 -4.28 -33.18 -11.41
C ALA A 183 -4.23 -32.49 -12.79
N LEU A 184 -3.60 -31.31 -12.85
CA LEU A 184 -3.48 -30.51 -14.07
C LEU A 184 -2.09 -30.58 -14.70
N ALA A 185 -1.13 -31.28 -14.07
CA ALA A 185 0.21 -31.47 -14.60
C ALA A 185 0.28 -31.95 -16.07
N PRO A 186 -0.63 -32.85 -16.56
CA PRO A 186 -0.62 -33.26 -17.96
C PRO A 186 -0.85 -32.12 -18.98
N ALA A 187 -1.41 -30.99 -18.54
CA ALA A 187 -1.66 -29.83 -19.41
C ALA A 187 -0.44 -28.89 -19.54
N VAL A 188 0.62 -29.07 -18.73
CA VAL A 188 1.82 -28.20 -18.74
C VAL A 188 2.44 -28.04 -20.14
N PRO A 189 2.67 -29.11 -20.94
CA PRO A 189 3.30 -28.95 -22.26
C PRO A 189 2.50 -28.08 -23.23
N ARG A 190 1.17 -27.95 -23.03
CA ARG A 190 0.32 -27.09 -23.86
C ARG A 190 0.58 -25.61 -23.60
N TYR A 191 0.82 -25.22 -22.34
CA TYR A 191 0.87 -23.81 -21.94
C TYR A 191 2.27 -23.28 -21.71
N ALA A 192 3.25 -24.14 -21.42
CA ALA A 192 4.64 -23.72 -21.16
C ALA A 192 5.23 -22.82 -22.27
N PRO A 193 5.02 -23.10 -23.58
CA PRO A 193 5.50 -22.20 -24.63
C PRO A 193 4.90 -20.79 -24.54
N ALA A 194 3.58 -20.69 -24.36
CA ALA A 194 2.88 -19.40 -24.27
C ALA A 194 3.26 -18.62 -23.01
N VAL A 195 3.43 -19.31 -21.87
CA VAL A 195 3.93 -18.70 -20.63
C VAL A 195 5.31 -18.11 -20.84
N ARG A 196 6.22 -18.83 -21.53
CA ARG A 196 7.55 -18.32 -21.83
C ARG A 196 7.53 -17.13 -22.79
N THR A 197 6.78 -17.22 -23.88
CA THR A 197 6.82 -16.20 -24.95
C THR A 197 5.99 -14.96 -24.65
N VAL A 198 4.96 -15.07 -23.79
CA VAL A 198 4.05 -13.97 -23.47
C VAL A 198 4.37 -13.39 -22.10
N LEU A 199 4.33 -14.20 -21.03
CA LEU A 199 4.46 -13.66 -19.67
C LEU A 199 5.89 -13.22 -19.32
N ALA A 200 6.91 -13.90 -19.84
CA ALA A 200 8.30 -13.57 -19.52
C ALA A 200 8.77 -12.20 -20.08
N VAL A 201 8.04 -11.67 -21.06
CA VAL A 201 8.31 -10.36 -21.69
C VAL A 201 7.22 -9.32 -21.40
N SER A 202 6.26 -9.65 -20.53
CA SER A 202 5.20 -8.70 -20.15
C SER A 202 5.78 -7.48 -19.44
N ALA A 203 5.12 -6.34 -19.60
CA ALA A 203 5.41 -5.13 -18.81
C ALA A 203 5.19 -5.36 -17.31
N ASP A 204 4.27 -6.26 -16.94
CA ASP A 204 3.94 -6.59 -15.55
C ASP A 204 5.03 -7.48 -14.92
N SER A 205 5.75 -6.95 -13.92
CA SER A 205 6.83 -7.70 -13.26
C SER A 205 6.33 -8.91 -12.47
N HIS A 206 5.07 -8.91 -12.02
CA HIS A 206 4.47 -10.07 -11.37
C HIS A 206 4.22 -11.20 -12.38
N TYR A 207 3.77 -10.89 -13.60
CA TYR A 207 3.67 -11.90 -14.67
C TYR A 207 5.04 -12.47 -15.06
N ARG A 208 6.08 -11.63 -15.15
CA ARG A 208 7.46 -12.12 -15.39
C ARG A 208 7.96 -12.99 -14.25
N TRP A 209 7.58 -12.69 -13.01
CA TRP A 209 7.87 -13.57 -11.86
C TRP A 209 7.12 -14.90 -11.95
N ILE A 210 5.82 -14.91 -12.26
CA ILE A 210 5.03 -16.14 -12.46
C ILE A 210 5.69 -17.00 -13.56
N ALA A 211 6.07 -16.40 -14.68
CA ALA A 211 6.71 -17.12 -15.77
C ALA A 211 7.97 -17.86 -15.29
N ARG A 212 8.87 -17.17 -14.58
CA ARG A 212 10.11 -17.76 -14.06
C ARG A 212 9.85 -18.85 -13.02
N GLU A 213 8.99 -18.58 -12.03
CA GLU A 213 8.69 -19.55 -10.97
C GLU A 213 8.08 -20.82 -11.54
N ARG A 214 7.08 -20.68 -12.42
CA ARG A 214 6.32 -21.83 -12.91
C ARG A 214 7.14 -22.66 -13.90
N MET A 215 7.88 -22.00 -14.80
CA MET A 215 8.79 -22.69 -15.73
C MET A 215 9.88 -23.47 -14.98
N ALA A 216 10.48 -22.88 -13.94
CA ALA A 216 11.45 -23.57 -13.10
C ALA A 216 10.83 -24.79 -12.39
N ALA A 217 9.60 -24.65 -11.87
CA ALA A 217 8.87 -25.75 -11.23
C ALA A 217 8.50 -26.88 -12.20
N TRP A 218 8.39 -26.59 -13.50
CA TRP A 218 8.18 -27.58 -14.56
C TRP A 218 9.47 -28.24 -15.07
N GLY A 219 10.64 -27.82 -14.56
CA GLY A 219 11.95 -28.34 -14.96
C GLY A 219 12.51 -27.75 -16.25
N GLU A 220 11.95 -26.63 -16.71
CA GLU A 220 12.47 -25.88 -17.85
C GLU A 220 13.69 -25.03 -17.45
N ASP A 221 14.62 -24.82 -18.38
CA ASP A 221 15.73 -23.89 -18.15
C ASP A 221 15.22 -22.44 -18.17
N VAL A 222 15.49 -21.73 -17.08
CA VAL A 222 15.08 -20.34 -16.86
C VAL A 222 16.29 -19.41 -16.70
N THR A 223 17.51 -19.91 -16.94
CA THR A 223 18.74 -19.14 -16.75
C THR A 223 18.71 -17.84 -17.55
N ASP A 224 18.30 -17.91 -18.81
CA ASP A 224 18.14 -16.74 -19.69
C ASP A 224 17.10 -15.75 -19.16
N LEU A 225 15.99 -16.23 -18.59
CA LEU A 225 14.95 -15.38 -18.01
C LEU A 225 15.43 -14.69 -16.71
N VAL A 226 16.21 -15.40 -15.90
CA VAL A 226 16.81 -14.86 -14.67
C VAL A 226 17.85 -13.81 -15.01
N ASP A 227 18.73 -14.09 -15.97
CA ASP A 227 19.74 -13.15 -16.45
C ASP A 227 19.07 -11.90 -17.06
N ALA A 228 18.04 -12.08 -17.89
CA ALA A 228 17.29 -10.97 -18.49
C ALA A 228 16.64 -10.06 -17.43
N GLU A 229 15.99 -10.61 -16.39
CA GLU A 229 15.41 -9.78 -15.32
C GLU A 229 16.49 -9.09 -14.49
N ARG A 230 17.61 -9.77 -14.19
CA ARG A 230 18.74 -9.16 -13.47
C ARG A 230 19.31 -8.00 -14.27
N ASP A 231 19.52 -8.19 -15.57
CA ASP A 231 20.09 -7.19 -16.46
C ASP A 231 19.12 -6.01 -16.64
N HIS A 232 17.81 -6.28 -16.78
CA HIS A 232 16.77 -5.26 -16.81
C HIS A 232 16.73 -4.44 -15.50
N ARG A 233 16.76 -5.10 -14.34
CA ARG A 233 16.82 -4.42 -13.03
C ARG A 233 18.08 -3.59 -12.88
N ALA A 234 19.23 -4.11 -13.30
CA ALA A 234 20.49 -3.40 -13.26
C ALA A 234 20.51 -2.19 -14.21
N ALA A 235 19.88 -2.31 -15.39
CA ALA A 235 19.71 -1.19 -16.31
C ALA A 235 18.81 -0.11 -15.72
N LEU A 236 17.67 -0.48 -15.14
CA LEU A 236 16.80 0.44 -14.41
C LEU A 236 17.54 1.15 -13.28
N ASN A 237 18.26 0.42 -12.43
CA ASN A 237 18.99 1.03 -11.31
C ASN A 237 20.08 2.00 -11.80
N ARG A 238 20.81 1.65 -12.87
CA ARG A 238 21.80 2.56 -13.47
C ARG A 238 21.16 3.80 -14.06
N ALA A 239 20.02 3.65 -14.74
CA ALA A 239 19.31 4.77 -15.34
C ALA A 239 18.73 5.70 -14.27
N HIS A 240 18.15 5.18 -13.18
CA HIS A 240 17.73 6.00 -12.04
C HIS A 240 18.92 6.73 -11.42
N ALA A 241 20.01 6.04 -11.10
CA ALA A 241 21.20 6.67 -10.54
C ALA A 241 21.80 7.79 -11.41
N LEU A 242 21.73 7.64 -12.75
CA LEU A 242 22.16 8.69 -13.69
C LEU A 242 21.14 9.82 -13.82
N ALA A 243 19.84 9.54 -13.71
CA ALA A 243 18.78 10.55 -13.73
C ALA A 243 18.81 11.40 -12.44
N ASP A 244 19.15 10.78 -11.32
CA ASP A 244 19.23 11.40 -9.99
C ASP A 244 20.52 12.23 -9.78
N ASP A 245 21.54 12.08 -10.64
CA ASP A 245 22.76 12.89 -10.62
C ASP A 245 22.62 14.13 -11.55
N PRO A 246 22.38 15.34 -11.00
CA PRO A 246 22.19 16.57 -11.80
C PRO A 246 23.45 17.04 -12.53
N PHE A 247 24.61 16.45 -12.26
CA PHE A 247 25.88 16.78 -12.91
C PHE A 247 26.47 15.58 -13.68
N GLY A 248 25.76 14.44 -13.73
CA GLY A 248 26.20 13.22 -14.38
C GLY A 248 26.17 13.31 -15.90
N GLU A 249 27.28 12.99 -16.55
CA GLU A 249 27.31 12.84 -18.01
C GLU A 249 26.31 11.73 -18.43
N GLY A 250 25.26 12.11 -19.16
CA GLY A 250 24.22 11.17 -19.64
C GLY A 250 22.87 11.26 -18.92
N GLN A 251 22.66 12.17 -17.97
CA GLN A 251 21.40 12.36 -17.25
C GLN A 251 20.17 12.48 -18.18
N GLU A 252 20.21 13.37 -19.17
CA GLU A 252 19.09 13.56 -20.12
C GLU A 252 18.75 12.29 -20.92
N GLN A 253 19.76 11.47 -21.23
CA GLN A 253 19.58 10.22 -21.97
C GLN A 253 18.99 9.14 -21.06
N ALA A 254 19.37 9.13 -19.78
CA ALA A 254 18.81 8.24 -18.77
C ALA A 254 17.34 8.57 -18.49
N ILE A 255 16.98 9.85 -18.33
CA ILE A 255 15.58 10.30 -18.16
C ILE A 255 14.73 9.86 -19.36
N ARG A 256 15.19 10.14 -20.59
CA ARG A 256 14.46 9.74 -21.81
C ARG A 256 14.31 8.21 -21.90
N TRP A 257 15.35 7.46 -21.58
CA TRP A 257 15.29 5.99 -21.58
C TRP A 257 14.31 5.46 -20.55
N LEU A 258 14.23 6.06 -19.35
CA LEU A 258 13.27 5.72 -18.30
C LEU A 258 11.82 6.02 -18.74
N GLU A 259 11.58 7.16 -19.38
CA GLU A 259 10.27 7.52 -19.95
C GLU A 259 9.84 6.57 -21.07
N GLU A 260 10.80 6.00 -21.81
CA GLU A 260 10.55 4.99 -22.86
C GLU A 260 10.31 3.58 -22.29
N GLN A 261 10.62 3.32 -21.01
CA GLN A 261 10.35 2.01 -20.42
C GLN A 261 8.85 1.82 -20.20
N PRO A 262 8.30 0.63 -20.51
CA PRO A 262 6.90 0.34 -20.20
C PRO A 262 6.70 0.41 -18.67
N GLU A 263 5.67 1.14 -18.24
CA GLU A 263 5.28 1.24 -16.83
C GLU A 263 5.04 -0.17 -16.27
N ASP A 264 5.71 -0.52 -15.18
CA ASP A 264 5.45 -1.78 -14.49
C ASP A 264 4.05 -1.75 -13.91
N THR A 265 3.16 -2.56 -14.50
CA THR A 265 1.75 -2.54 -14.11
C THR A 265 1.50 -3.27 -12.79
N ALA A 266 2.44 -4.06 -12.28
CA ALA A 266 2.28 -4.75 -11.01
C ALA A 266 2.16 -3.73 -9.85
N ALA A 267 1.23 -3.94 -8.92
CA ALA A 267 1.24 -3.15 -7.69
C ALA A 267 2.57 -3.33 -6.94
N PRO A 268 3.08 -2.28 -6.28
CA PRO A 268 4.29 -2.33 -5.45
C PRO A 268 4.17 -3.22 -4.20
N GLU A 269 3.02 -3.84 -3.94
CA GLU A 269 2.82 -4.80 -2.86
C GLU A 269 2.77 -6.23 -3.42
N GLN A 270 3.89 -6.93 -3.38
CA GLN A 270 3.85 -8.39 -3.50
C GLN A 270 3.41 -8.99 -2.16
N LEU A 271 2.25 -9.66 -2.21
CA LEU A 271 1.82 -10.66 -1.24
C LEU A 271 3.00 -11.59 -0.88
N GLY A 272 3.29 -11.70 0.41
CA GLY A 272 3.77 -12.95 1.00
C GLY A 272 5.09 -13.54 0.48
N ARG A 273 6.16 -12.77 0.29
CA ARG A 273 7.51 -13.38 0.37
C ARG A 273 7.86 -13.64 1.82
N ARG A 274 7.59 -14.87 2.28
CA ARG A 274 8.41 -15.46 3.34
C ARG A 274 9.81 -15.62 2.74
N SER A 275 10.73 -14.75 3.17
CA SER A 275 12.15 -14.88 2.85
C SER A 275 12.66 -16.23 3.34
N GLU A 276 12.71 -17.22 2.44
CA GLU A 276 13.53 -18.41 2.59
C GLU A 276 14.96 -18.08 2.16
N ASP A 277 15.57 -17.09 2.80
CA ASP A 277 17.02 -17.02 2.95
C ASP A 277 17.38 -15.98 4.02
N ARG A 278 17.13 -16.32 5.28
CA ARG A 278 17.75 -15.62 6.41
C ARG A 278 19.12 -16.23 6.66
N THR A 279 20.00 -16.14 5.67
CA THR A 279 21.43 -16.21 5.92
C THR A 279 21.90 -14.77 6.17
N ALA A 280 22.57 -14.55 7.30
CA ALA A 280 23.00 -13.25 7.77
C ALA A 280 23.61 -12.40 6.64
N PRO A 281 23.32 -11.09 6.56
CA PRO A 281 23.93 -10.24 5.54
C PRO A 281 25.47 -10.30 5.70
N PRO A 282 26.21 -10.52 4.60
CA PRO A 282 27.65 -10.31 4.63
C PRO A 282 27.90 -8.85 4.99
N GLN A 283 28.86 -8.63 5.90
CA GLN A 283 29.29 -7.31 6.33
C GLN A 283 29.45 -6.39 5.11
N ALA A 284 28.67 -5.30 5.11
CA ALA A 284 28.82 -4.24 4.13
C ALA A 284 30.26 -3.72 4.19
N ALA A 285 30.93 -3.71 3.04
CA ALA A 285 32.10 -2.88 2.82
C ALA A 285 31.75 -1.41 3.15
N PRO A 286 32.72 -0.59 3.59
CA PRO A 286 32.43 0.75 4.06
C PRO A 286 31.97 1.60 2.87
N CYS A 287 30.67 1.90 2.82
CA CYS A 287 30.12 2.89 1.90
C CYS A 287 30.35 4.29 2.47
N GLU A 288 30.71 5.17 1.56
CA GLU A 288 31.12 6.55 1.76
C GLU A 288 30.15 7.38 2.62
N SER A 289 30.78 8.14 3.53
CA SER A 289 30.40 9.42 4.14
C SER A 289 28.92 9.78 4.25
N ALA A 290 28.42 9.78 5.48
CA ALA A 290 27.17 10.44 5.87
C ALA A 290 27.14 11.92 5.45
N PRO A 291 25.96 12.51 5.18
CA PRO A 291 25.85 13.94 4.88
C PRO A 291 26.41 14.77 6.05
N GLU A 292 27.29 15.71 5.74
CA GLU A 292 27.85 16.63 6.73
C GLU A 292 26.75 17.44 7.40
N THR A 293 26.78 17.48 8.73
CA THR A 293 25.89 18.29 9.56
C THR A 293 26.05 19.77 9.20
N PRO A 294 24.96 20.52 8.99
CA PRO A 294 25.07 21.91 8.61
C PRO A 294 25.68 22.74 9.77
N ILE A 295 26.75 23.45 9.46
CA ILE A 295 27.40 24.42 10.35
C ILE A 295 26.41 25.55 10.66
N ALA A 296 26.04 25.69 11.93
CA ALA A 296 25.27 26.83 12.41
C ALA A 296 26.05 28.14 12.22
N ASN A 297 25.44 29.14 11.57
CA ASN A 297 25.95 30.52 11.50
C ASN A 297 24.80 31.49 11.19
N PRO A 298 24.80 32.75 11.66
CA PRO A 298 25.13 33.31 12.97
C PRO A 298 23.86 33.60 13.82
N GLY A 299 23.95 33.51 15.15
CA GLY A 299 22.81 33.65 16.08
C GLY A 299 22.69 32.52 17.12
N SER A 300 23.60 31.56 17.07
CA SER A 300 23.63 30.39 17.96
C SER A 300 24.71 30.51 19.05
N GLU A 301 25.13 31.71 19.47
CA GLU A 301 26.08 31.85 20.58
C GLU A 301 25.43 31.44 21.91
N ALA A 302 26.23 30.87 22.83
CA ALA A 302 25.73 30.42 24.12
C ALA A 302 25.23 31.64 24.91
N GLY A 303 23.93 31.71 25.16
CA GLY A 303 23.28 32.87 25.80
C GLY A 303 22.58 33.85 24.86
N TYR A 304 22.48 33.57 23.55
CA TYR A 304 21.73 34.42 22.62
C TYR A 304 20.20 34.29 22.85
N LEU A 305 19.58 35.39 23.27
CA LEU A 305 18.13 35.53 23.50
C LEU A 305 17.49 36.34 22.37
N GLY A 306 17.62 35.87 21.13
CA GLY A 306 16.89 36.44 19.99
C GLY A 306 15.51 35.81 19.82
N ALA A 307 14.58 36.54 19.20
CA ALA A 307 13.23 36.04 18.89
C ALA A 307 13.24 34.78 17.98
N TRP A 308 14.36 34.51 17.31
CA TRP A 308 14.55 33.40 16.37
C TRP A 308 15.66 32.43 16.84
N ARG A 309 15.84 32.25 18.15
CA ARG A 309 16.83 31.32 18.70
C ARG A 309 16.58 29.90 18.17
N ILE A 310 17.61 29.31 17.54
CA ILE A 310 17.63 27.92 17.11
C ILE A 310 18.52 27.13 18.09
N ALA A 311 17.96 26.05 18.66
CA ALA A 311 18.69 25.12 19.51
C ALA A 311 19.76 24.40 18.70
N ARG A 312 20.95 24.31 19.30
CA ARG A 312 22.09 23.60 18.72
C ARG A 312 21.88 22.09 18.78
N GLU A 313 22.66 21.34 18.01
CA GLU A 313 22.59 19.88 18.01
C GLU A 313 22.80 19.30 19.42
N GLU A 314 23.75 19.84 20.19
CA GLU A 314 24.01 19.40 21.56
C GLU A 314 22.91 19.77 22.57
N GLU A 315 22.05 20.72 22.23
CA GLU A 315 20.92 21.14 23.07
C GLU A 315 19.65 20.30 22.80
N ARG A 316 19.61 19.57 21.68
CA ARG A 316 18.46 18.77 21.27
C ARG A 316 18.53 17.36 21.83
N ALA A 317 17.42 16.91 22.40
CA ALA A 317 17.26 15.50 22.69
C ALA A 317 17.20 14.70 21.38
N GLU A 318 17.90 13.57 21.33
CA GLU A 318 17.90 12.65 20.19
C GLU A 318 16.73 11.67 20.30
N TRP A 319 15.81 11.74 19.35
CA TRP A 319 14.58 10.94 19.33
C TRP A 319 14.53 10.07 18.07
N THR A 320 14.00 8.85 18.22
CA THR A 320 13.75 7.97 17.08
C THR A 320 12.27 8.00 16.72
N PHE A 321 11.98 8.15 15.43
CA PHE A 321 10.65 7.94 14.89
C PHE A 321 10.48 6.48 14.44
N THR A 322 9.39 5.85 14.88
CA THR A 322 8.97 4.55 14.38
C THR A 322 7.57 4.70 13.78
N PRO A 323 7.42 4.57 12.44
CA PRO A 323 6.16 4.75 11.73
C PRO A 323 4.97 4.07 12.42
N TYR A 324 3.91 4.85 12.63
CA TYR A 324 2.65 4.45 13.30
C TYR A 324 2.75 3.87 14.72
N ILE A 325 3.94 3.82 15.31
CA ILE A 325 4.13 3.37 16.70
C ILE A 325 4.34 4.57 17.62
N GLY A 326 5.20 5.50 17.25
CA GLY A 326 5.44 6.71 18.04
C GLY A 326 6.75 7.42 17.74
N VAL A 327 7.02 8.48 18.51
CA VAL A 327 8.13 9.42 18.32
C VAL A 327 8.81 9.64 19.67
N GLY A 328 10.06 9.19 19.79
CA GLY A 328 10.82 9.26 21.06
C GLY A 328 10.07 8.56 22.21
N PRO A 329 9.81 9.25 23.34
CA PRO A 329 9.08 8.69 24.47
C PRO A 329 7.56 8.59 24.23
N LEU A 330 7.03 9.23 23.19
CA LEU A 330 5.61 9.30 22.90
C LEU A 330 5.16 8.12 22.03
N ARG A 331 4.00 7.54 22.36
CA ARG A 331 3.33 6.51 21.56
C ARG A 331 1.96 7.00 21.12
N PHE A 332 1.60 6.76 19.87
CA PHE A 332 0.26 7.09 19.39
C PHE A 332 -0.80 6.33 20.22
N GLY A 333 -1.94 6.97 20.47
CA GLY A 333 -2.99 6.47 21.37
C GLY A 333 -2.80 6.82 22.87
N MET A 334 -1.69 7.46 23.26
CA MET A 334 -1.52 7.96 24.63
C MET A 334 -2.54 9.04 24.99
N THR A 335 -2.98 9.05 26.23
CA THR A 335 -3.74 10.14 26.86
C THR A 335 -2.82 11.29 27.27
N LEU A 336 -3.37 12.48 27.52
CA LEU A 336 -2.59 13.63 28.01
C LEU A 336 -1.76 13.29 29.27
N LYS A 337 -2.34 12.56 30.22
CA LYS A 337 -1.66 12.16 31.45
C LYS A 337 -0.45 11.25 31.19
N GLU A 338 -0.57 10.33 30.24
CA GLU A 338 0.52 9.44 29.85
C GLU A 338 1.64 10.22 29.16
N ILE A 339 1.30 11.23 28.35
CA ILE A 339 2.27 12.13 27.70
C ILE A 339 3.02 12.96 28.74
N THR A 340 2.30 13.62 29.66
CA THR A 340 2.91 14.38 30.78
C THR A 340 3.88 13.50 31.57
N SER A 341 3.50 12.26 31.84
CA SER A 341 4.37 11.31 32.54
C SER A 341 5.57 10.86 31.70
N ALA A 342 5.43 10.73 30.39
CA ALA A 342 6.49 10.28 29.49
C ALA A 342 7.53 11.39 29.22
N LEU A 343 7.08 12.64 29.14
CA LEU A 343 7.95 13.81 28.98
C LEU A 343 8.50 14.33 30.31
N GLY A 344 7.81 14.05 31.42
CA GLY A 344 8.13 14.65 32.72
C GLY A 344 7.80 16.15 32.78
N GLU A 345 6.91 16.62 31.90
CA GLU A 345 6.59 18.02 31.67
C GLU A 345 5.06 18.20 31.64
N GLU A 346 4.55 19.24 32.30
CA GLU A 346 3.14 19.64 32.20
C GLU A 346 2.91 20.54 30.97
N PRO A 347 1.77 20.42 30.27
CA PRO A 347 1.50 21.22 29.08
C PRO A 347 1.39 22.70 29.44
N THR A 348 2.08 23.55 28.67
CA THR A 348 2.06 25.01 28.81
C THR A 348 0.78 25.62 28.22
N VAL A 349 0.24 25.00 27.16
CA VAL A 349 -1.02 25.41 26.51
C VAL A 349 -1.89 24.17 26.30
N LEU A 350 -3.19 24.30 26.54
CA LEU A 350 -4.21 23.28 26.27
C LEU A 350 -5.37 23.92 25.53
N SER A 351 -5.82 23.26 24.45
CA SER A 351 -7.00 23.68 23.70
C SER A 351 -8.04 22.57 23.72
N HIS A 352 -9.24 22.89 24.18
CA HIS A 352 -10.38 21.97 24.24
C HIS A 352 -11.53 22.55 23.41
N SER A 353 -12.25 21.69 22.70
CA SER A 353 -13.54 22.02 22.09
C SER A 353 -14.67 21.38 22.89
N SER A 354 -15.83 22.05 22.90
CA SER A 354 -17.04 21.51 23.52
C SER A 354 -17.92 20.90 22.43
N HIS A 355 -18.14 19.59 22.46
CA HIS A 355 -19.08 18.94 21.56
C HIS A 355 -20.19 18.26 22.38
N GLY A 356 -21.30 18.98 22.61
CA GLY A 356 -22.37 18.51 23.49
C GLY A 356 -22.01 18.61 24.97
N GLU A 357 -22.24 17.55 25.75
CA GLU A 357 -21.86 17.46 27.18
C GLU A 357 -20.39 17.03 27.37
N ASP A 358 -19.71 16.57 26.30
CA ASP A 358 -18.35 16.08 26.36
C ASP A 358 -17.33 17.16 25.93
N GLN A 359 -16.24 17.27 26.70
CA GLN A 359 -15.07 18.09 26.33
C GLN A 359 -14.05 17.22 25.59
N GLN A 360 -13.65 17.68 24.41
CA GLN A 360 -12.62 17.02 23.61
C GLN A 360 -11.35 17.87 23.61
N LEU A 361 -10.24 17.26 24.01
CA LEU A 361 -8.91 17.83 23.89
C LEU A 361 -8.52 17.87 22.41
N ASN A 362 -8.12 19.03 21.91
CA ASN A 362 -7.69 19.24 20.53
C ASN A 362 -6.16 19.16 20.42
N TYR A 363 -5.45 19.95 21.25
CA TYR A 363 -3.99 19.95 21.30
C TYR A 363 -3.43 20.37 22.66
N ALA A 364 -2.17 20.00 22.90
CA ALA A 364 -1.38 20.36 24.07
C ALA A 364 0.06 20.73 23.65
N ASP A 365 0.57 21.85 24.17
CA ASP A 365 1.95 22.32 23.90
C ASP A 365 2.86 22.03 25.09
N PHE A 366 4.00 21.41 24.81
CA PHE A 366 5.07 21.11 25.75
C PHE A 366 6.27 21.98 25.35
N ALA A 367 6.41 23.12 26.02
CA ALA A 367 7.37 24.16 25.65
C ALA A 367 8.82 23.76 25.97
N GLU A 368 9.07 23.01 27.05
CA GLU A 368 10.42 22.55 27.41
C GLU A 368 10.89 21.46 26.44
N SER A 369 10.01 20.53 26.09
CA SER A 369 10.27 19.49 25.10
C SER A 369 10.23 20.02 23.66
N GLY A 370 9.64 21.19 23.41
CA GLY A 370 9.47 21.74 22.06
C GLY A 370 8.56 20.90 21.16
N VAL A 371 7.50 20.32 21.72
CA VAL A 371 6.58 19.42 21.02
C VAL A 371 5.13 19.85 21.22
N ARG A 372 4.31 19.69 20.19
CA ARG A 372 2.85 19.81 20.25
C ARG A 372 2.22 18.45 20.00
N ALA A 373 1.36 18.04 20.92
CA ALA A 373 0.55 16.83 20.80
C ALA A 373 -0.86 17.21 20.35
N LEU A 374 -1.39 16.53 19.33
CA LEU A 374 -2.76 16.70 18.86
C LEU A 374 -3.56 15.42 19.09
N PHE A 375 -4.84 15.61 19.41
CA PHE A 375 -5.70 14.56 19.92
C PHE A 375 -6.99 14.44 19.12
N GLU A 376 -7.47 13.21 19.00
CA GLU A 376 -8.81 12.84 18.52
C GLU A 376 -9.37 11.85 19.53
N GLU A 377 -10.62 12.00 19.92
CA GLU A 377 -11.23 11.20 21.00
C GLU A 377 -10.38 11.15 22.29
N ASN A 378 -9.68 12.26 22.62
CA ASN A 378 -8.75 12.39 23.75
C ASN A 378 -7.54 11.43 23.70
N ARG A 379 -7.17 10.96 22.51
CA ARG A 379 -6.03 10.07 22.24
C ARG A 379 -5.05 10.72 21.28
N LEU A 380 -3.75 10.53 21.52
CA LEU A 380 -2.68 11.10 20.69
C LEU A 380 -2.73 10.55 19.27
N GLY A 381 -3.04 11.40 18.29
CA GLY A 381 -3.04 11.02 16.88
C GLY A 381 -1.95 11.69 16.05
N CYS A 382 -1.44 12.84 16.50
CA CYS A 382 -0.34 13.55 15.83
C CYS A 382 0.64 14.19 16.81
N VAL A 383 1.92 14.18 16.44
CA VAL A 383 3.01 14.86 17.15
C VAL A 383 3.70 15.81 16.18
N ALA A 384 3.65 17.10 16.46
CA ALA A 384 4.38 18.12 15.71
C ALA A 384 5.61 18.57 16.52
N VAL A 385 6.79 18.52 15.91
CA VAL A 385 8.05 18.87 16.59
C VAL A 385 8.51 20.26 16.15
N ASN A 386 8.77 21.16 17.10
CA ASN A 386 9.21 22.52 16.81
C ASN A 386 10.59 22.51 16.14
N ALA A 387 10.72 23.18 14.99
CA ALA A 387 11.98 23.17 14.24
C ALA A 387 13.11 23.90 14.97
N LEU A 388 12.78 24.87 15.84
CA LEU A 388 13.74 25.73 16.52
C LEU A 388 14.23 25.12 17.82
N THR A 389 13.34 24.53 18.63
CA THR A 389 13.66 24.09 19.99
C THR A 389 13.37 22.62 20.27
N GLY A 390 12.65 21.94 19.37
CA GLY A 390 12.25 20.55 19.58
C GLY A 390 13.39 19.54 19.42
N PRO A 391 13.16 18.28 19.83
CA PRO A 391 14.14 17.20 19.70
C PRO A 391 14.58 16.98 18.25
N GLN A 392 15.81 16.52 18.10
CA GLN A 392 16.29 16.02 16.83
C GLN A 392 15.67 14.65 16.59
N VAL A 393 14.63 14.58 15.75
CA VAL A 393 14.01 13.31 15.42
C VAL A 393 14.72 12.69 14.23
N ARG A 394 15.08 11.42 14.36
CA ARG A 394 15.70 10.62 13.30
C ARG A 394 14.79 9.50 12.83
N LEU A 395 14.86 9.24 11.54
CA LEU A 395 14.30 8.06 10.91
C LEU A 395 15.45 7.33 10.22
N ASP A 396 15.72 6.11 10.70
CA ASP A 396 16.99 5.42 10.45
C ASP A 396 18.18 6.29 10.89
N ALA A 397 19.10 6.66 9.97
CA ALA A 397 20.23 7.53 10.27
C ALA A 397 19.93 9.03 10.02
N ALA A 398 18.83 9.35 9.34
CA ALA A 398 18.59 10.69 8.81
C ALA A 398 17.91 11.63 9.81
N PRO A 399 18.44 12.85 10.00
CA PRO A 399 17.79 13.87 10.83
C PRO A 399 16.61 14.51 10.09
N LEU A 400 15.49 14.70 10.78
CA LEU A 400 14.25 15.26 10.22
C LEU A 400 13.85 16.61 10.80
N THR A 401 14.19 16.90 12.06
CA THR A 401 13.88 18.17 12.71
C THR A 401 14.98 19.19 12.45
N GLY A 402 14.63 20.46 12.23
CA GLY A 402 15.59 21.57 12.27
C GLY A 402 16.64 21.53 11.14
N CYS A 403 16.37 20.78 10.07
CA CYS A 403 17.27 20.61 8.94
C CYS A 403 16.91 21.56 7.80
N ALA A 404 17.82 21.73 6.83
CA ALA A 404 17.47 22.39 5.58
C ALA A 404 16.42 21.53 4.83
N PRO A 405 15.30 22.11 4.36
CA PRO A 405 14.27 21.36 3.64
C PRO A 405 14.82 20.56 2.46
N SER A 406 15.75 21.12 1.70
CA SER A 406 16.39 20.44 0.57
C SER A 406 17.12 19.15 0.98
N HIS A 407 17.83 19.14 2.11
CA HIS A 407 18.54 17.92 2.55
C HIS A 407 17.59 16.81 3.00
N VAL A 408 16.46 17.18 3.61
CA VAL A 408 15.43 16.21 4.03
C VAL A 408 14.64 15.72 2.83
N GLU A 409 14.34 16.62 1.88
CA GLU A 409 13.73 16.28 0.60
C GLU A 409 14.61 15.34 -0.22
N ASP A 410 15.89 15.65 -0.39
CA ASP A 410 16.86 14.78 -1.05
C ASP A 410 16.87 13.39 -0.40
N TRP A 411 16.93 13.32 0.94
CA TRP A 411 16.91 12.02 1.63
C TRP A 411 15.60 11.26 1.43
N LEU A 412 14.45 11.94 1.46
CA LEU A 412 13.13 11.31 1.33
C LEU A 412 12.82 10.86 -0.10
N VAL A 413 13.26 11.62 -1.11
CA VAL A 413 13.10 11.27 -2.54
C VAL A 413 13.91 10.02 -2.89
N HIS A 414 15.12 9.88 -2.34
CA HIS A 414 15.97 8.71 -2.58
C HIS A 414 15.63 7.51 -1.68
N ARG A 415 14.67 7.66 -0.75
CA ARG A 415 14.16 6.55 0.03
C ARG A 415 13.12 5.79 -0.78
N THR A 416 13.19 4.46 -0.78
CA THR A 416 12.09 3.61 -1.28
C THR A 416 10.82 3.88 -0.47
N THR A 417 9.95 4.69 -1.02
CA THR A 417 8.59 4.94 -0.55
C THR A 417 7.63 4.09 -1.38
N ARG A 418 6.48 3.70 -0.82
CA ARG A 418 5.46 3.00 -1.62
C ARG A 418 5.00 3.95 -2.74
N PRO A 419 4.95 3.54 -4.01
CA PRO A 419 4.40 4.36 -5.09
C PRO A 419 3.03 4.94 -4.72
N GLY A 420 2.89 6.26 -4.83
CA GLY A 420 1.69 7.00 -4.42
C GLY A 420 1.59 7.34 -2.93
N SER A 421 2.60 7.02 -2.11
CA SER A 421 2.63 7.42 -0.70
C SER A 421 3.07 8.87 -0.50
N LEU A 422 3.83 9.45 -1.43
CA LEU A 422 4.12 10.87 -1.46
C LEU A 422 2.92 11.64 -2.02
N THR A 423 2.32 12.48 -1.19
CA THR A 423 1.32 13.47 -1.58
C THR A 423 1.76 14.85 -1.10
N TYR A 424 1.03 15.88 -1.50
CA TYR A 424 1.28 17.24 -1.04
C TYR A 424 0.06 17.77 -0.31
N SER A 425 0.30 18.49 0.78
CA SER A 425 -0.72 19.24 1.49
C SER A 425 -1.28 20.37 0.61
N PRO A 426 -2.45 20.94 0.94
CA PRO A 426 -2.91 22.19 0.32
C PRO A 426 -1.92 23.36 0.49
N ALA A 427 -1.04 23.30 1.48
CA ALA A 427 0.05 24.26 1.69
C ALA A 427 1.36 23.86 0.96
N ALA A 428 1.30 22.85 0.08
CA ALA A 428 2.43 22.30 -0.66
C ALA A 428 3.54 21.66 0.20
N ASP A 429 3.21 21.22 1.41
CA ASP A 429 4.12 20.45 2.26
C ASP A 429 4.11 18.96 1.82
N PRO A 430 5.26 18.29 1.63
CA PRO A 430 5.31 16.88 1.26
C PRO A 430 4.88 15.96 2.41
N VAL A 431 4.07 14.95 2.08
CA VAL A 431 3.49 13.99 3.01
C VAL A 431 3.71 12.56 2.53
N PHE A 432 4.21 11.73 3.42
CA PHE A 432 4.57 10.34 3.20
C PHE A 432 3.59 9.44 3.96
N HIS A 433 2.53 9.04 3.27
CA HIS A 433 1.44 8.26 3.84
C HIS A 433 1.92 6.96 4.45
N ASP A 434 2.86 6.27 3.81
CA ASP A 434 3.43 4.98 4.23
C ASP A 434 4.27 5.07 5.51
N LEU A 435 4.70 6.28 5.87
CA LEU A 435 5.44 6.55 7.09
C LEU A 435 4.56 7.20 8.17
N GLY A 436 3.45 7.82 7.79
CA GLY A 436 2.73 8.74 8.68
C GLY A 436 3.58 9.96 9.00
N LEU A 437 4.20 10.57 7.98
CA LEU A 437 5.14 11.67 8.13
C LEU A 437 4.79 12.81 7.17
N ALA A 438 4.61 14.02 7.68
CA ALA A 438 4.55 15.24 6.88
C ALA A 438 5.73 16.14 7.22
N ILE A 439 6.43 16.66 6.21
CA ILE A 439 7.55 17.59 6.41
C ILE A 439 7.07 19.00 6.11
N ARG A 440 6.83 19.78 7.17
CA ARG A 440 6.54 21.20 7.03
C ARG A 440 7.81 22.01 7.14
N SER A 441 7.72 23.27 6.74
CA SER A 441 8.78 24.25 6.94
C SER A 441 8.38 25.27 8.02
N GLN A 442 9.36 25.70 8.81
CA GLN A 442 9.21 26.76 9.81
C GLN A 442 10.33 27.78 9.60
N ARG A 443 9.96 29.06 9.55
CA ARG A 443 10.90 30.16 9.30
C ARG A 443 11.47 30.70 10.61
N ALA A 444 12.77 30.94 10.65
CA ALA A 444 13.47 31.64 11.71
C ALA A 444 14.32 32.76 11.11
N GLY A 445 13.77 33.98 11.09
CA GLY A 445 14.40 35.09 10.39
C GLY A 445 14.56 34.79 8.90
N ASP A 446 15.79 34.72 8.42
CA ASP A 446 16.10 34.42 7.00
C ASP A 446 16.33 32.93 6.72
N VAL A 447 16.24 32.08 7.75
CA VAL A 447 16.45 30.64 7.63
C VAL A 447 15.10 29.92 7.61
N VAL A 448 15.00 28.86 6.81
CA VAL A 448 13.86 27.94 6.78
C VAL A 448 14.34 26.57 7.22
N LEU A 449 13.64 25.98 8.20
CA LEU A 449 14.00 24.71 8.82
C LEU A 449 12.83 23.72 8.76
N THR A 450 13.13 22.43 8.75
CA THR A 450 12.11 21.38 8.75
C THR A 450 11.42 21.22 10.11
N ARG A 451 10.09 21.18 10.08
CA ARG A 451 9.18 20.95 11.21
C ARG A 451 8.36 19.68 10.93
N PRO A 452 8.84 18.49 11.34
CA PRO A 452 8.16 17.25 11.02
C PRO A 452 6.88 17.07 11.86
N LEU A 453 5.84 16.54 11.21
CA LEU A 453 4.59 16.10 11.81
C LEU A 453 4.49 14.58 11.65
N PHE A 454 4.28 13.88 12.76
CA PHE A 454 4.18 12.43 12.80
C PHE A 454 2.75 12.02 13.13
N LEU A 455 2.18 11.13 12.33
CA LEU A 455 0.75 10.84 12.25
C LEU A 455 0.47 9.35 12.47
N LEU A 456 -0.65 9.05 13.12
CA LEU A 456 -1.24 7.71 13.16
C LEU A 456 -1.89 7.35 11.79
N HIS A 457 -2.05 6.06 11.49
CA HIS A 457 -2.54 5.58 10.19
C HIS A 457 -3.94 6.12 9.83
N ASP A 458 -4.83 6.18 10.81
CA ASP A 458 -6.21 6.65 10.63
C ASP A 458 -6.30 8.18 10.46
N TRP A 459 -5.16 8.88 10.59
CA TRP A 459 -5.09 10.33 10.56
C TRP A 459 -4.74 10.95 9.18
N LEU A 460 -4.74 10.15 8.13
CA LEU A 460 -4.16 10.53 6.83
C LEU A 460 -5.08 11.35 5.91
N ASP A 461 -6.37 11.50 6.24
CA ASP A 461 -7.35 12.30 5.45
C ASP A 461 -7.67 13.69 6.07
N LEU A 462 -6.89 14.13 7.08
CA LEU A 462 -7.28 15.23 8.01
C LEU A 462 -6.73 16.63 7.69
N TRP A 463 -6.54 17.02 6.43
CA TRP A 463 -6.27 18.45 6.15
C TRP A 463 -7.41 19.37 6.65
N HIS A 464 -8.61 18.83 6.85
CA HIS A 464 -9.74 19.49 7.47
C HIS A 464 -9.77 19.45 9.02
N SER A 465 -8.90 18.67 9.66
CA SER A 465 -8.99 18.40 11.11
C SER A 465 -7.75 18.81 11.91
N LEU A 466 -6.68 19.28 11.24
CA LEU A 466 -5.65 20.05 11.94
C LEU A 466 -6.25 21.38 12.42
N PRO A 467 -6.05 21.78 13.70
CA PRO A 467 -6.52 23.06 14.20
C PRO A 467 -6.03 24.22 13.32
N SER A 468 -6.86 25.27 13.17
CA SER A 468 -6.49 26.48 12.42
C SER A 468 -5.14 27.08 12.84
N GLU A 469 -4.76 26.86 14.11
CA GLU A 469 -3.55 27.28 14.78
C GLU A 469 -2.30 26.54 14.29
N GLU A 470 -2.44 25.34 13.70
CA GLU A 470 -1.34 24.68 12.98
C GLU A 470 -1.02 25.39 11.66
N TRP A 471 -2.01 26.02 11.04
CA TRP A 471 -1.85 26.74 9.78
C TRP A 471 -1.28 28.15 9.97
N ASN A 472 -1.38 28.70 11.19
CA ASN A 472 -0.93 30.05 11.54
C ASN A 472 0.34 30.07 12.40
N TYR A 473 1.06 28.95 12.52
CA TYR A 473 2.35 28.90 13.23
C TYR A 473 3.42 29.58 12.37
N VAL A 474 3.65 30.87 12.65
CA VAL A 474 4.66 31.72 11.99
C VAL A 474 6.02 31.57 12.65
#